data_AF-A0A6F9XP32-F1
#
_entry.id   AF-A0A6F9XP32-F1
#
_cell.length_a   1.000
_cell.length_b   1.000
_cell.length_c   1.000
_cell.angle_alpha   90.00
_cell.angle_beta   90.00
_cell.angle_gamma   90.00
#
_symmetry.space_group_name_H-M   'P 1'
#
loop_
_entity.id
_entity.type
_entity.pdbx_description
1 polymer ?
#
loop_
_entity_poly.entity_id
_entity_poly.type
_entity_poly.pdbx_seq_one_letter_code
_entity_poly.pdbx_strand_id
1 'polypeptide(L)'
;MSNISTASGIISLPKDFYQKNKTLIKAAKPQSQDYGIELISGPLTYDESNEVSWDFSGNGKWSMDKTFEWCLTKTIAGQKLAQKMSEHNVTFTVEYYDYEPGCEFLVEGNGTLIPKKEIINNEEKWVMDVNVAEHYLEYTDYNKIKLEFEDGITIGHNTKTNINMLLTDDKLCELYQKNKHALNMTYKEFIINMEKLIKNDPELDNGLCDFRLEQWIDDSEEFLDEFQE
;
A
#
# COMPACT_ATOMS: atom_id res chain seq x y z
N MET A 1 8.12 5.39 19.61
CA MET A 1 6.81 4.90 19.16
C MET A 1 7.07 3.77 18.19
N SER A 2 6.23 2.74 18.14
CA SER A 2 6.40 1.70 17.12
C SER A 2 5.95 2.30 15.80
N ASN A 3 6.78 2.32 14.76
CA ASN A 3 6.32 2.74 13.45
C ASN A 3 5.21 1.77 13.01
N ILE A 4 4.08 2.34 12.62
CA ILE A 4 2.95 1.59 12.07
C ILE A 4 3.20 1.57 10.58
N SER A 5 3.45 0.38 10.03
CA SER A 5 3.47 0.14 8.60
C SER A 5 2.08 -0.28 8.17
N THR A 6 1.71 0.15 6.97
CA THR A 6 0.53 -0.31 6.26
C THR A 6 1.00 -0.94 4.96
N ALA A 7 0.50 -2.12 4.66
CA ALA A 7 0.68 -2.70 3.35
C ALA A 7 -0.63 -3.27 2.81
N SER A 8 -0.68 -3.41 1.50
CA SER A 8 -1.79 -3.97 0.75
C SER A 8 -1.23 -4.82 -0.36
N GLY A 9 -2.01 -5.77 -0.85
CA GLY A 9 -1.51 -6.64 -1.90
C GLY A 9 -2.46 -7.75 -2.27
N ILE A 10 -1.95 -8.63 -3.11
CA ILE A 10 -2.67 -9.77 -3.66
C ILE A 10 -1.88 -11.03 -3.33
N ILE A 11 -2.58 -12.05 -2.83
CA ILE A 11 -2.06 -13.41 -2.71
C ILE A 11 -2.82 -14.34 -3.65
N SER A 12 -2.10 -15.17 -4.39
CA SER A 12 -2.66 -16.01 -5.45
C SER A 12 -2.20 -17.46 -5.36
N LEU A 13 -3.05 -18.36 -5.86
CA LEU A 13 -2.73 -19.79 -5.97
C LEU A 13 -3.46 -20.48 -7.14
N PRO A 14 -2.94 -21.62 -7.64
CA PRO A 14 -3.55 -22.33 -8.77
C PRO A 14 -4.99 -22.76 -8.49
N LYS A 15 -5.92 -22.47 -9.40
CA LYS A 15 -7.35 -22.74 -9.24
C LYS A 15 -7.66 -24.21 -8.97
N ASP A 16 -6.97 -25.13 -9.62
CA ASP A 16 -7.20 -26.57 -9.42
C ASP A 16 -6.87 -26.99 -7.98
N PHE A 17 -5.82 -26.41 -7.40
CA PHE A 17 -5.47 -26.63 -6.01
C PHE A 17 -6.51 -25.97 -5.08
N TYR A 18 -6.94 -24.75 -5.40
CA TYR A 18 -7.99 -24.05 -4.67
C TYR A 18 -9.26 -24.89 -4.58
N GLN A 19 -9.80 -25.35 -5.72
CA GLN A 19 -11.09 -26.06 -5.77
C GLN A 19 -11.04 -27.36 -4.96
N LYS A 20 -9.92 -28.08 -5.00
CA LYS A 20 -9.71 -29.32 -4.23
C LYS A 20 -9.56 -29.07 -2.72
N ASN A 21 -9.09 -27.90 -2.31
CA ASN A 21 -8.74 -27.59 -0.91
C ASN A 21 -9.49 -26.39 -0.31
N LYS A 22 -10.55 -25.91 -0.97
CA LYS A 22 -11.28 -24.68 -0.63
C LYS A 22 -11.70 -24.59 0.83
N THR A 23 -12.23 -25.67 1.40
CA THR A 23 -12.64 -25.71 2.81
C THR A 23 -11.46 -25.52 3.75
N LEU A 24 -10.31 -26.13 3.42
CA LEU A 24 -9.10 -26.03 4.22
C LEU A 24 -8.51 -24.62 4.14
N ILE A 25 -8.44 -24.04 2.94
CA ILE A 25 -7.97 -22.66 2.72
C ILE A 25 -8.81 -21.65 3.50
N LYS A 26 -10.14 -21.80 3.48
CA LYS A 26 -11.03 -20.96 4.28
C LYS A 26 -10.82 -21.09 5.80
N ALA A 27 -10.50 -22.30 6.27
CA ALA A 27 -10.24 -22.56 7.69
C ALA A 27 -8.83 -22.12 8.13
N ALA A 28 -7.88 -22.00 7.19
CA ALA A 28 -6.53 -21.53 7.42
C ALA A 28 -6.40 -20.01 7.41
N LYS A 29 -7.49 -19.27 7.15
CA LYS A 29 -7.48 -17.80 7.10
C LYS A 29 -6.85 -17.21 8.38
N PRO A 30 -5.82 -16.38 8.27
CA PRO A 30 -5.21 -15.73 9.42
C PRO A 30 -6.23 -14.79 10.10
N GLN A 31 -6.23 -14.76 11.43
CA GLN A 31 -6.81 -13.67 12.22
C GLN A 31 -5.73 -13.19 13.17
N SER A 32 -5.31 -11.93 13.04
CA SER A 32 -4.34 -11.33 13.95
C SER A 32 -4.72 -9.87 14.20
N GLN A 33 -4.78 -9.48 15.48
CA GLN A 33 -5.16 -8.14 15.92
C GLN A 33 -3.95 -7.20 16.12
N ASP A 34 -2.74 -7.75 16.36
CA ASP A 34 -1.53 -6.96 16.65
C ASP A 34 -0.50 -6.94 15.51
N TYR A 35 -0.60 -7.91 14.59
CA TYR A 35 0.22 -8.11 13.38
C TYR A 35 -0.73 -8.62 12.30
N GLY A 36 -1.68 -7.79 11.89
CA GLY A 36 -2.86 -8.25 11.18
C GLY A 36 -2.69 -8.17 9.68
N ILE A 37 -2.42 -9.30 9.00
CA ILE A 37 -2.91 -9.44 7.62
C ILE A 37 -4.40 -9.73 7.74
N GLU A 38 -5.22 -8.75 7.40
CA GLU A 38 -6.63 -8.96 7.10
C GLU A 38 -6.73 -9.37 5.63
N LEU A 39 -7.05 -10.64 5.39
CA LEU A 39 -7.48 -11.05 4.06
C LEU A 39 -8.82 -10.37 3.81
N ILE A 40 -8.80 -9.31 3.01
CA ILE A 40 -10.01 -8.56 2.63
C ILE A 40 -10.94 -9.59 2.00
N SER A 41 -12.18 -9.63 2.49
CA SER A 41 -13.19 -10.55 1.97
C SER A 41 -13.71 -10.09 0.60
N GLY A 42 -12.80 -9.94 -0.36
CA GLY A 42 -13.10 -9.65 -1.76
C GLY A 42 -13.61 -10.88 -2.53
N PRO A 43 -14.30 -10.68 -3.66
CA PRO A 43 -14.65 -11.77 -4.57
C PRO A 43 -13.37 -12.45 -5.05
N LEU A 44 -13.39 -13.78 -5.14
CA LEU A 44 -12.32 -14.54 -5.79
C LEU A 44 -12.23 -14.04 -7.24
N THR A 45 -11.16 -13.35 -7.59
CA THR A 45 -10.88 -13.04 -8.98
C THR A 45 -10.26 -14.28 -9.62
N TYR A 46 -10.83 -14.68 -10.75
CA TYR A 46 -10.25 -15.69 -11.62
C TYR A 46 -9.66 -14.94 -12.80
N ASP A 47 -8.35 -14.94 -12.91
CA ASP A 47 -7.67 -14.38 -14.04
C ASP A 47 -7.60 -15.39 -15.21
N GLU A 48 -7.13 -14.91 -16.36
CA GLU A 48 -6.89 -15.76 -17.53
C GLU A 48 -5.78 -16.80 -17.28
N SER A 49 -4.98 -16.61 -16.22
CA SER A 49 -3.91 -17.50 -15.72
C SER A 49 -4.42 -18.76 -15.03
N ASN A 50 -5.74 -18.88 -14.81
CA ASN A 50 -6.35 -19.98 -14.05
C ASN A 50 -5.89 -20.00 -12.59
N GLU A 51 -5.66 -18.83 -12.00
CA GLU A 51 -5.36 -18.64 -10.59
C GLU A 51 -6.60 -18.17 -9.81
N VAL A 52 -6.49 -18.22 -8.49
CA VAL A 52 -7.45 -17.69 -7.55
C VAL A 52 -6.71 -16.75 -6.64
N SER A 53 -7.16 -15.50 -6.61
CA SER A 53 -6.49 -14.41 -5.89
C SER A 53 -7.36 -13.84 -4.77
N TRP A 54 -6.70 -13.29 -3.75
CA TRP A 54 -7.32 -12.52 -2.67
C TRP A 54 -6.54 -11.25 -2.42
N ASP A 55 -7.26 -10.16 -2.26
CA ASP A 55 -6.70 -8.94 -1.72
C ASP A 55 -6.45 -9.11 -0.22
N PHE A 56 -5.40 -8.49 0.26
CA PHE A 56 -5.14 -8.33 1.68
C PHE A 56 -4.75 -6.90 1.99
N SER A 57 -5.06 -6.49 3.21
CA SER A 57 -4.49 -5.33 3.85
C SER A 57 -3.91 -5.73 5.18
N GLY A 58 -2.94 -4.97 5.65
CA GLY A 58 -2.44 -5.16 7.00
C GLY A 58 -1.92 -3.88 7.59
N ASN A 59 -2.15 -3.74 8.89
CA ASN A 59 -1.77 -2.58 9.67
C ASN A 59 -1.01 -3.07 10.90
N GLY A 60 0.12 -2.43 11.20
CA GLY A 60 0.90 -2.69 12.42
C GLY A 60 2.40 -2.80 12.15
N LYS A 61 3.10 -3.63 12.92
CA LYS A 61 4.53 -3.90 12.73
C LYS A 61 4.71 -4.91 11.60
N TRP A 62 4.53 -4.48 10.35
CA TRP A 62 4.66 -5.36 9.20
C TRP A 62 6.13 -5.73 8.93
N SER A 63 6.38 -6.98 8.58
CA SER A 63 7.49 -7.36 7.69
C SER A 63 7.06 -8.62 6.96
N MET A 64 7.18 -8.70 5.63
CA MET A 64 6.76 -9.89 4.87
C MET A 64 7.31 -11.19 5.46
N ASP A 65 8.60 -11.18 5.80
CA ASP A 65 9.33 -12.30 6.40
C ASP A 65 8.68 -12.83 7.68
N LYS A 66 8.11 -11.96 8.53
CA LYS A 66 7.51 -12.37 9.81
C LYS A 66 6.00 -12.51 9.74
N THR A 67 5.32 -11.70 8.94
CA THR A 67 3.85 -11.66 8.94
C THR A 67 3.29 -12.84 8.17
N PHE A 68 3.84 -13.18 6.99
CA PHE A 68 3.33 -14.29 6.17
C PHE A 68 3.76 -15.67 6.66
N GLU A 69 5.00 -15.82 7.15
CA GLU A 69 5.47 -17.07 7.80
C GLU A 69 4.50 -17.48 8.92
N TRP A 70 4.06 -16.48 9.69
CA TRP A 70 3.24 -16.66 10.88
C TRP A 70 1.74 -16.78 10.59
N CYS A 71 1.22 -16.01 9.63
CA CYS A 71 -0.22 -15.93 9.36
C CYS A 71 -0.80 -17.23 8.81
N LEU A 72 -0.09 -17.93 7.91
CA LEU A 72 -0.65 -19.12 7.23
C LEU A 72 -0.44 -20.42 7.99
N THR A 73 0.54 -20.52 8.88
CA THR A 73 0.93 -21.79 9.51
C THR A 73 0.63 -21.86 11.01
N LYS A 74 0.16 -20.78 11.63
CA LYS A 74 -0.15 -20.75 13.08
C LYS A 74 -1.29 -21.68 13.51
N THR A 75 -2.22 -21.98 12.62
CA THR A 75 -3.39 -22.84 12.93
C THR A 75 -3.16 -24.28 12.49
N ILE A 76 -3.90 -25.23 13.09
CA ILE A 76 -3.89 -26.63 12.64
C ILE A 76 -4.28 -26.74 11.16
N ALA A 77 -5.27 -25.94 10.73
CA ALA A 77 -5.68 -25.87 9.32
C ALA A 77 -4.54 -25.34 8.44
N GLY A 78 -3.82 -24.33 8.92
CA GLY A 78 -2.63 -23.76 8.29
C GLY A 78 -1.49 -24.75 8.09
N GLN A 79 -1.10 -25.48 9.15
CA GLN A 79 -0.10 -26.56 9.08
C GLN A 79 -0.48 -27.61 8.03
N LYS A 80 -1.75 -28.03 8.02
CA LYS A 80 -2.26 -29.01 7.04
C LYS A 80 -2.31 -28.45 5.61
N LEU A 81 -2.58 -27.15 5.46
CA LEU A 81 -2.55 -26.48 4.16
C LEU A 81 -1.12 -26.43 3.60
N ALA A 82 -0.14 -26.03 4.42
CA ALA A 82 1.27 -26.00 4.02
C ALA A 82 1.78 -27.40 3.61
N GLN A 83 1.40 -28.44 4.38
CA GLN A 83 1.69 -29.82 4.01
C GLN A 83 1.11 -30.18 2.62
N LYS A 84 -0.19 -29.91 2.41
CA LYS A 84 -0.88 -30.18 1.13
C LYS A 84 -0.21 -29.47 -0.03
N MET A 85 0.19 -28.22 0.17
CA MET A 85 0.89 -27.43 -0.83
C MET A 85 2.24 -28.06 -1.19
N SER A 86 3.02 -28.48 -0.19
CA SER A 86 4.28 -29.20 -0.42
C SER A 86 4.08 -30.52 -1.17
N GLU A 87 3.08 -31.32 -0.79
CA GLU A 87 2.75 -32.59 -1.47
C GLU A 87 2.41 -32.41 -2.96
N HIS A 88 1.87 -31.25 -3.33
CA HIS A 88 1.44 -30.94 -4.70
C HIS A 88 2.41 -29.99 -5.42
N ASN A 89 3.55 -29.64 -4.82
CA ASN A 89 4.50 -28.64 -5.32
C ASN A 89 3.83 -27.30 -5.68
N VAL A 90 2.94 -26.82 -4.80
CA VAL A 90 2.23 -25.54 -4.96
C VAL A 90 2.82 -24.52 -4.01
N THR A 91 3.00 -23.29 -4.50
CA THR A 91 3.41 -22.11 -3.73
C THR A 91 2.30 -21.08 -3.78
N PHE A 92 2.30 -20.12 -2.85
CA PHE A 92 1.55 -18.89 -3.06
C PHE A 92 2.41 -17.93 -3.88
N THR A 93 1.78 -17.16 -4.76
CA THR A 93 2.35 -15.94 -5.34
C THR A 93 1.85 -14.77 -4.51
N VAL A 94 2.72 -13.79 -4.26
CA VAL A 94 2.36 -12.58 -3.53
C VAL A 94 2.88 -11.36 -4.26
N GLU A 95 2.04 -10.33 -4.35
CA GLU A 95 2.38 -8.99 -4.78
C GLU A 95 1.89 -8.03 -3.70
N TYR A 96 2.70 -7.05 -3.31
CA TYR A 96 2.32 -6.10 -2.27
C TYR A 96 3.00 -4.76 -2.43
N TYR A 97 2.39 -3.76 -1.82
CA TYR A 97 2.97 -2.47 -1.55
C TYR A 97 3.05 -2.27 -0.04
N ASP A 98 4.16 -1.74 0.46
CA ASP A 98 4.39 -1.43 1.87
C ASP A 98 4.81 0.01 2.07
N TYR A 99 4.21 0.63 3.07
CA TYR A 99 4.25 2.06 3.35
C TYR A 99 4.42 2.28 4.85
N GLU A 100 5.53 2.91 5.24
CA GLU A 100 5.78 3.32 6.63
C GLU A 100 6.12 4.80 6.69
N PRO A 101 5.17 5.64 7.14
CA PRO A 101 5.37 7.08 7.19
C PRO A 101 6.45 7.51 8.18
N GLY A 102 6.64 6.74 9.26
CA GLY A 102 7.67 7.05 10.26
C GLY A 102 9.11 6.88 9.77
N CYS A 103 9.32 6.19 8.65
CA CYS A 103 10.63 5.96 8.03
C CYS A 103 10.71 6.47 6.59
N GLU A 104 9.66 7.14 6.09
CA GLU A 104 9.58 7.61 4.70
C GLU A 104 9.92 6.52 3.68
N PHE A 105 9.38 5.31 3.89
CA PHE A 105 9.61 4.20 2.98
C PHE A 105 8.34 3.83 2.23
N LEU A 106 8.54 3.51 0.95
CA LEU A 106 7.54 2.93 0.07
C LEU A 106 8.20 1.81 -0.74
N VAL A 107 7.65 0.60 -0.70
CA VAL A 107 8.21 -0.57 -1.37
C VAL A 107 7.12 -1.28 -2.15
N GLU A 108 7.43 -1.70 -3.37
CA GLU A 108 6.68 -2.74 -4.07
C GLU A 108 7.45 -4.06 -3.99
N GLY A 109 6.76 -5.15 -3.71
CA GLY A 109 7.35 -6.47 -3.60
C GLY A 109 6.56 -7.49 -4.37
N ASN A 110 7.26 -8.40 -5.05
CA ASN A 110 6.66 -9.58 -5.67
C ASN A 110 7.47 -10.83 -5.34
N GLY A 111 6.80 -11.96 -5.21
CA GLY A 111 7.49 -13.18 -4.85
C GLY A 111 6.60 -14.38 -4.61
N THR A 112 7.17 -15.34 -3.90
CA THR A 112 6.51 -16.61 -3.60
C THR A 112 6.69 -17.01 -2.15
N LEU A 113 5.66 -17.67 -1.62
CA LEU A 113 5.69 -18.29 -0.29
C LEU A 113 5.74 -19.81 -0.48
N ILE A 114 6.84 -20.42 -0.03
CA ILE A 114 7.15 -21.82 -0.27
C ILE A 114 7.00 -22.61 1.04
N PRO A 115 6.16 -23.66 1.10
CA PRO A 115 6.03 -24.44 2.31
C PRO A 115 7.30 -25.25 2.60
N LYS A 116 7.84 -25.12 3.80
CA LYS A 116 9.05 -25.81 4.26
C LYS A 116 8.84 -26.40 5.65
N LYS A 117 9.55 -27.50 5.95
CA LYS A 117 9.61 -28.08 7.29
C LYS A 117 10.79 -27.53 8.07
N GLU A 118 10.55 -27.09 9.29
CA GLU A 118 11.57 -26.63 10.22
C GLU A 118 11.38 -27.22 11.62
N ILE A 119 12.46 -27.29 12.40
CA ILE A 119 12.43 -27.75 13.80
C ILE A 119 12.35 -26.53 14.70
N ILE A 120 11.20 -26.35 15.36
CA ILE A 120 10.94 -25.24 16.28
C ILE A 120 10.56 -25.83 17.63
N ASN A 121 11.32 -25.50 18.68
CA ASN A 121 11.14 -26.05 20.03
C ASN A 121 11.16 -27.61 20.07
N ASN A 122 12.06 -28.23 19.29
CA ASN A 122 12.18 -29.69 19.12
C ASN A 122 10.98 -30.39 18.47
N GLU A 123 10.08 -29.64 17.81
CA GLU A 123 8.97 -30.19 17.04
C GLU A 123 9.12 -29.82 15.56
N GLU A 124 8.82 -30.75 14.65
CA GLU A 124 8.73 -30.47 13.21
C GLU A 124 7.45 -29.69 12.93
N LYS A 125 7.59 -28.50 12.34
CA LYS A 125 6.48 -27.61 11.96
C LYS A 125 6.66 -27.16 10.52
N TRP A 126 5.54 -26.96 9.84
CA TRP A 126 5.53 -26.28 8.56
C TRP A 126 5.60 -24.77 8.79
N VAL A 127 6.47 -24.13 8.02
CA VAL A 127 6.60 -22.68 7.90
C VAL A 127 6.49 -22.30 6.42
N MET A 128 6.31 -21.02 6.13
CA MET A 128 6.40 -20.50 4.76
C MET A 128 7.73 -19.77 4.61
N ASP A 129 8.58 -20.28 3.73
CA ASP A 129 9.79 -19.60 3.30
C ASP A 129 9.41 -18.47 2.34
N VAL A 130 9.89 -17.25 2.60
CA VAL A 130 9.52 -16.04 1.87
C VAL A 130 10.62 -15.74 0.86
N ASN A 131 10.30 -15.85 -0.43
CA ASN A 131 11.22 -15.49 -1.51
C ASN A 131 10.61 -14.34 -2.31
N VAL A 132 10.97 -13.12 -1.91
CA VAL A 132 10.43 -11.87 -2.46
C VAL A 132 11.56 -11.01 -2.99
N ALA A 133 11.31 -10.38 -4.14
CA ALA A 133 12.11 -9.28 -4.66
C ALA A 133 11.40 -7.96 -4.33
N GLU A 134 12.08 -7.08 -3.62
CA GLU A 134 11.59 -5.76 -3.25
C GLU A 134 12.22 -4.67 -4.12
N HIS A 135 11.42 -3.69 -4.50
CA HIS A 135 11.85 -2.48 -5.17
C HIS A 135 11.38 -1.27 -4.35
N TYR A 136 12.35 -0.45 -3.94
CA TYR A 136 12.07 0.80 -3.23
C TYR A 136 11.58 1.84 -4.22
N LEU A 137 10.40 2.36 -3.96
CA LEU A 137 9.80 3.47 -4.69
C LEU A 137 10.21 4.79 -4.03
N GLU A 138 10.27 5.84 -4.83
CA GLU A 138 10.49 7.19 -4.30
C GLU A 138 9.31 7.59 -3.40
N TYR A 139 9.62 8.15 -2.24
CA TYR A 139 8.63 8.55 -1.23
C TYR A 139 7.99 9.90 -1.58
N THR A 140 7.19 9.93 -2.65
CA THR A 140 6.55 11.14 -3.18
C THR A 140 5.04 11.14 -2.95
N ASP A 141 4.42 12.31 -2.90
CA ASP A 141 2.96 12.45 -2.82
C ASP A 141 2.27 11.71 -3.98
N TYR A 142 2.83 11.79 -5.18
CA TYR A 142 2.33 11.04 -6.33
C TYR A 142 2.29 9.53 -6.10
N ASN A 143 3.38 8.93 -5.61
CA ASN A 143 3.42 7.48 -5.39
C ASN A 143 2.49 7.05 -4.25
N LYS A 144 2.38 7.84 -3.18
CA LYS A 144 1.44 7.58 -2.07
C LYS A 144 -0.01 7.59 -2.53
N ILE A 145 -0.41 8.54 -3.38
CA ILE A 145 -1.78 8.63 -3.94
C ILE A 145 -2.01 7.52 -4.97
N LYS A 146 -1.06 7.30 -5.88
CA LYS A 146 -1.16 6.30 -6.94
C LYS A 146 -1.33 4.89 -6.39
N LEU A 147 -0.73 4.60 -5.23
CA LEU A 147 -0.83 3.31 -4.54
C LEU A 147 -1.96 3.28 -3.49
N GLU A 148 -2.81 4.31 -3.45
CA GLU A 148 -3.98 4.39 -2.58
C GLU A 148 -3.66 4.35 -1.07
N PHE A 149 -2.45 4.78 -0.67
CA PHE A 149 -2.08 4.94 0.74
C PHE A 149 -2.56 6.26 1.33
N GLU A 150 -2.61 7.32 0.51
CA GLU A 150 -3.10 8.64 0.90
C GLU A 150 -4.07 9.16 -0.15
N ASP A 151 -5.09 9.90 0.29
CA ASP A 151 -5.97 10.64 -0.61
C ASP A 151 -5.25 11.88 -1.15
N GLY A 152 -5.66 12.35 -2.33
CA GLY A 152 -5.11 13.56 -2.92
C GLY A 152 -5.37 13.70 -4.40
N ILE A 153 -4.60 14.60 -5.01
CA ILE A 153 -4.74 14.98 -6.42
C ILE A 153 -3.50 14.54 -7.20
N THR A 154 -3.69 13.85 -8.31
CA THR A 154 -2.61 13.60 -9.29
C THR A 154 -2.86 14.37 -10.58
N ILE A 155 -1.84 15.10 -11.04
CA ILE A 155 -1.92 15.90 -12.25
C ILE A 155 -1.16 15.24 -13.40
N GLY A 156 -1.63 15.45 -14.63
CA GLY A 156 -1.01 14.89 -15.84
C GLY A 156 -0.15 15.91 -16.59
N HIS A 157 0.17 15.60 -17.84
CA HIS A 157 0.93 16.52 -18.69
C HIS A 157 0.10 17.68 -19.25
N ASN A 158 -1.24 17.57 -19.29
CA ASN A 158 -2.10 18.59 -19.88
C ASN A 158 -2.43 19.70 -18.87
N THR A 159 -1.69 20.82 -18.95
CA THR A 159 -1.85 21.99 -18.08
C THR A 159 -3.29 22.51 -18.01
N LYS A 160 -4.04 22.55 -19.12
CA LYS A 160 -5.42 23.05 -19.10
C LYS A 160 -6.34 22.16 -18.28
N THR A 161 -6.19 20.84 -18.42
CA THR A 161 -6.94 19.86 -17.63
C THR A 161 -6.56 19.96 -16.15
N ASN A 162 -5.27 20.02 -15.84
CA ASN A 162 -4.77 20.15 -14.47
C ASN A 162 -5.34 21.39 -13.79
N ILE A 163 -5.23 22.56 -14.42
CA ILE A 163 -5.75 23.82 -13.85
C ILE A 163 -7.25 23.72 -13.59
N ASN A 164 -8.03 23.13 -14.50
CA ASN A 164 -9.47 23.00 -14.30
C ASN A 164 -9.82 22.09 -13.11
N MET A 165 -9.05 21.02 -12.90
CA MET A 165 -9.21 20.12 -11.76
C MET A 165 -8.83 20.80 -10.44
N LEU A 166 -7.66 21.44 -10.40
CA LEU A 166 -7.18 22.16 -9.22
C LEU A 166 -8.09 23.34 -8.84
N LEU A 167 -8.73 24.00 -9.82
CA LEU A 167 -9.70 25.07 -9.57
C LEU A 167 -10.94 24.60 -8.80
N THR A 168 -11.29 23.32 -8.89
CA THR A 168 -12.48 22.75 -8.25
C THR A 168 -12.18 22.10 -6.91
N ASP A 169 -10.92 22.14 -6.45
CA ASP A 169 -10.54 21.57 -5.17
C ASP A 169 -10.85 22.53 -4.02
N ASP A 170 -11.58 22.03 -3.02
CA ASP A 170 -12.04 22.83 -1.89
C ASP A 170 -10.91 23.17 -0.91
N LYS A 171 -9.95 22.26 -0.72
CA LYS A 171 -8.80 22.46 0.17
C LYS A 171 -7.83 23.51 -0.39
N LEU A 172 -7.59 23.49 -1.70
CA LEU A 172 -6.83 24.56 -2.37
C LEU A 172 -7.54 25.92 -2.29
N CYS A 173 -8.88 25.93 -2.37
CA CYS A 173 -9.66 27.14 -2.17
C CYS A 173 -9.49 27.68 -0.74
N GLU A 174 -9.59 26.83 0.27
CA GLU A 174 -9.38 27.17 1.67
C GLU A 174 -7.97 27.71 1.93
N LEU A 175 -6.95 26.99 1.47
CA LEU A 175 -5.54 27.39 1.58
C LEU A 175 -5.30 28.78 0.99
N TYR A 176 -5.86 29.04 -0.20
CA TYR A 176 -5.80 30.37 -0.81
C TYR A 176 -6.54 31.43 0.02
N GLN A 177 -7.75 31.18 0.52
CA GLN A 177 -8.47 32.18 1.32
C GLN A 177 -7.72 32.54 2.59
N LYS A 178 -7.08 31.57 3.25
CA LYS A 178 -6.25 31.80 4.45
C LYS A 178 -5.04 32.69 4.15
N ASN A 179 -4.42 32.51 2.97
CA ASN A 179 -3.17 33.17 2.60
C ASN A 179 -3.30 34.34 1.61
N LYS A 180 -4.52 34.68 1.19
CA LYS A 180 -4.79 35.65 0.10
C LYS A 180 -4.09 36.99 0.27
N HIS A 181 -4.01 37.50 1.50
CA HIS A 181 -3.38 38.79 1.79
C HIS A 181 -1.87 38.76 1.62
N ALA A 182 -1.22 37.64 1.96
CA ALA A 182 0.21 37.45 1.81
C ALA A 182 0.60 37.18 0.35
N LEU A 183 -0.19 36.35 -0.35
CA LEU A 183 0.08 35.94 -1.73
C LEU A 183 -0.04 37.08 -2.75
N ASN A 184 -0.89 38.09 -2.48
CA ASN A 184 -1.13 39.25 -3.37
C ASN A 184 -1.38 38.86 -4.85
N MET A 185 -2.14 37.80 -5.08
CA MET A 185 -2.49 37.30 -6.42
C MET A 185 -3.94 36.82 -6.46
N THR A 186 -4.49 36.63 -7.66
CA THR A 186 -5.83 36.04 -7.85
C THR A 186 -5.81 34.53 -7.61
N TYR A 187 -6.96 33.93 -7.31
CA TYR A 187 -7.07 32.48 -7.14
C TYR A 187 -6.60 31.70 -8.39
N LYS A 188 -6.88 32.24 -9.58
CA LYS A 188 -6.43 31.60 -10.82
C LYS A 188 -4.90 31.62 -10.97
N GLU A 189 -4.26 32.72 -10.59
CA GLU A 189 -2.80 32.82 -10.58
C GLU A 189 -2.18 31.88 -9.54
N PHE A 190 -2.80 31.80 -8.36
CA PHE A 190 -2.45 30.84 -7.32
C PHE A 190 -2.50 29.39 -7.85
N ILE A 191 -3.60 28.98 -8.48
CA ILE A 191 -3.73 27.62 -9.04
C ILE A 191 -2.70 27.33 -10.14
N ILE A 192 -2.38 28.31 -10.98
CA ILE A 192 -1.33 28.17 -11.99
C ILE A 192 0.04 27.96 -11.32
N ASN A 193 0.31 28.62 -10.20
CA ASN A 193 1.56 28.45 -9.47
C ASN A 193 1.58 27.13 -8.70
N MET A 194 0.47 26.72 -8.08
CA MET A 194 0.33 25.39 -7.48
C MET A 194 0.60 24.29 -8.49
N GLU A 195 0.07 24.41 -9.72
CA GLU A 195 0.33 23.43 -10.78
C GLU A 195 1.82 23.30 -11.13
N LYS A 196 2.58 24.40 -11.04
CA LYS A 196 4.03 24.37 -11.25
C LYS A 196 4.74 23.76 -10.05
N LEU A 197 4.34 24.13 -8.82
CA LEU A 197 4.90 23.58 -7.59
C LEU A 197 4.77 22.05 -7.60
N ILE A 198 3.55 21.55 -7.81
CA ILE A 198 3.24 20.11 -7.87
C ILE A 198 4.08 19.38 -8.94
N LYS A 199 4.46 20.04 -10.04
CA LYS A 199 5.27 19.44 -11.11
C LYS A 199 6.77 19.47 -10.86
N ASN A 200 7.25 20.50 -10.18
CA ASN A 200 8.68 20.81 -10.09
C ASN A 200 9.29 20.36 -8.77
N ASP A 201 8.46 20.22 -7.73
CA ASP A 201 8.88 19.72 -6.43
C ASP A 201 9.07 18.19 -6.49
N PRO A 202 10.29 17.68 -6.21
CA PRO A 202 10.57 16.24 -6.19
C PRO A 202 9.76 15.46 -5.14
N GLU A 203 9.37 16.08 -4.03
CA GLU A 203 8.55 15.42 -3.01
C GLU A 203 7.10 15.27 -3.47
N LEU A 204 6.63 16.16 -4.35
CA LEU A 204 5.27 16.11 -4.90
C LEU A 204 5.18 15.17 -6.11
N ASP A 205 6.13 15.30 -7.04
CA ASP A 205 6.25 14.52 -8.29
C ASP A 205 4.91 14.35 -9.05
N ASN A 206 4.20 15.45 -9.30
CA ASN A 206 2.88 15.47 -9.94
C ASN A 206 1.71 14.99 -9.05
N GLY A 207 1.94 14.81 -7.75
CA GLY A 207 0.93 14.50 -6.75
C GLY A 207 0.86 15.56 -5.66
N LEU A 208 -0.30 15.70 -5.03
CA LEU A 208 -0.47 16.53 -3.84
C LEU A 208 -1.39 15.81 -2.87
N CYS A 209 -0.82 15.36 -1.76
CA CYS A 209 -1.55 14.63 -0.74
C CYS A 209 -2.45 15.56 0.07
N ASP A 210 -3.63 15.05 0.41
CA ASP A 210 -4.62 15.75 1.22
C ASP A 210 -4.08 16.09 2.61
N PHE A 211 -3.24 15.22 3.18
CA PHE A 211 -2.57 15.45 4.46
C PHE A 211 -1.61 16.65 4.39
N ARG A 212 -0.84 16.79 3.30
CA ARG A 212 0.05 17.94 3.10
C ARG A 212 -0.74 19.23 2.96
N LEU A 213 -1.85 19.19 2.22
CA LEU A 213 -2.78 20.33 2.13
C LEU A 213 -3.33 20.74 3.50
N GLU A 214 -3.72 19.77 4.34
CA GLU A 214 -4.18 20.04 5.70
C GLU A 214 -3.07 20.66 6.56
N GLN A 215 -1.83 20.17 6.46
CA GLN A 215 -0.69 20.76 7.15
C GLN A 215 -0.44 22.21 6.71
N TRP A 216 -0.41 22.50 5.42
CA TRP A 216 -0.27 23.85 4.89
C TRP A 216 -1.44 24.78 5.28
N ILE A 217 -2.65 24.21 5.38
CA ILE A 217 -3.81 24.93 5.89
C ILE A 217 -3.61 25.23 7.37
N ASP A 218 -3.10 24.32 8.19
CA ASP A 218 -2.88 24.55 9.62
C ASP A 218 -1.70 25.51 9.88
N ASP A 219 -0.57 25.31 9.20
CA ASP A 219 0.65 26.10 9.25
C ASP A 219 0.87 26.90 7.96
N SER A 220 0.39 28.13 7.99
CA SER A 220 0.50 29.04 6.84
C SER A 220 1.89 29.64 6.66
N GLU A 221 2.76 29.61 7.67
CA GLU A 221 4.13 30.11 7.53
C GLU A 221 4.95 29.11 6.70
N GLU A 222 4.88 27.82 7.05
CA GLU A 222 5.50 26.72 6.32
C GLU A 222 5.08 26.70 4.83
N PHE A 223 3.77 26.77 4.57
CA PHE A 223 3.26 26.84 3.21
C PHE A 223 3.81 28.03 2.41
N LEU A 224 3.87 29.22 3.02
CA LEU A 224 4.28 30.42 2.31
C LEU A 224 5.78 30.41 1.98
N ASP A 225 6.59 29.79 2.83
CA ASP A 225 8.02 29.59 2.58
C ASP A 225 8.20 28.63 1.38
N GLU A 226 7.55 27.46 1.39
CA GLU A 226 7.64 26.49 0.29
C GLU A 226 7.09 27.02 -1.04
N PHE A 227 5.98 27.79 -1.01
CA PHE A 227 5.34 28.30 -2.21
C PHE A 227 6.12 29.44 -2.90
N GLN A 228 7.06 30.08 -2.19
CA GLN A 228 7.82 31.24 -2.68
C GLN A 228 9.24 30.93 -3.15
N GLU A 229 9.75 29.72 -2.89
CA GLU A 229 11.04 29.22 -3.40
C GLU A 229 11.02 28.89 -4.91
#